data_AF-A0AAQ4CNQ8-F1
#
_entry.id   AF-A0AAQ4CNQ8-F1
#
_cell.length_a   1.000
_cell.length_b   1.000
_cell.length_c   1.000
_cell.angle_alpha   90.00
_cell.angle_beta   90.00
_cell.angle_gamma   90.00
#
_symmetry.space_group_name_H-M   'P 1'
#
loop_
_entity.id
_entity.type
_entity.pdbx_description
1 polymer ?
#
loop_
_entity_poly.entity_id
_entity_poly.type
_entity_poly.pdbx_seq_one_letter_code
_entity_poly.pdbx_strand_id
1 'polypeptide(L)'
;MIIGIGKSPLADFINRNFRCESVYAYPKFFDDKKLLLSSRTGYISYLKKLIKIHNYIKVALWPDYISYRAAAKIVNLDLLHNITFIVPIHDLKDNEIGEELEAQGFRVFYGYASDKKYRDYSLEEFLGEAKGEKWYLGVSTKRELKEALMFGFQGIDVTGFLIASKNEQRKDPKILRRNLEDLLRTISKPQGRQLTLFDFLEKSTLIGEFTKGIYSISNNIQKMGGESRE
;
A
#
# COMPACT_ATOMS: atom_id res chain seq x y z
N MET A 1 8.45 -2.50 2.15
CA MET A 1 7.57 -2.13 1.02
C MET A 1 7.39 -3.33 0.10
N ILE A 2 6.15 -3.65 -0.30
CA ILE A 2 5.80 -4.73 -1.23
C ILE A 2 5.83 -4.20 -2.67
N ILE A 3 6.24 -5.03 -3.63
CA ILE A 3 6.23 -4.71 -5.07
C ILE A 3 5.29 -5.68 -5.79
N GLY A 4 4.19 -5.16 -6.33
CA GLY A 4 3.29 -5.85 -7.25
C GLY A 4 3.74 -5.73 -8.70
N ILE A 5 3.66 -6.82 -9.45
CA ILE A 5 3.95 -6.83 -10.88
C ILE A 5 2.82 -7.55 -11.61
N GLY A 6 2.03 -6.77 -12.35
CA GLY A 6 0.90 -7.26 -13.13
C GLY A 6 1.29 -8.22 -14.25
N LYS A 7 0.28 -8.83 -14.88
CA LYS A 7 0.44 -9.84 -15.92
C LYS A 7 1.26 -9.30 -17.10
N SER A 8 2.49 -9.78 -17.25
CA SER A 8 3.43 -9.36 -18.30
C SER A 8 4.57 -10.37 -18.44
N PRO A 9 5.38 -10.31 -19.51
CA PRO A 9 6.59 -11.14 -19.62
C PRO A 9 7.58 -10.96 -18.45
N LEU A 10 7.57 -9.78 -17.81
CA LEU A 10 8.36 -9.53 -16.61
C LEU A 10 7.89 -10.38 -15.42
N ALA A 11 6.59 -10.60 -15.26
CA ALA A 11 6.06 -11.45 -14.21
C ALA A 11 6.55 -12.91 -14.38
N ASP A 12 6.51 -13.43 -15.61
CA ASP A 12 7.03 -14.77 -15.92
C ASP A 12 8.54 -14.86 -15.67
N PHE A 13 9.30 -13.84 -16.07
CA PHE A 13 10.73 -13.76 -15.81
C PHE A 13 11.03 -13.82 -14.30
N ILE A 14 10.31 -13.04 -13.49
CA ILE A 14 10.51 -12.98 -12.04
C ILE A 14 10.18 -14.32 -11.39
N ASN A 15 9.02 -14.91 -11.72
CA ASN A 15 8.63 -16.19 -11.15
C ASN A 15 9.63 -17.33 -11.43
N ARG A 16 10.34 -17.27 -12.57
CA ARG A 16 11.34 -18.28 -12.96
C ARG A 16 12.73 -18.02 -12.36
N ASN A 17 13.12 -16.75 -12.22
CA ASN A 17 14.52 -16.38 -12.00
C ASN A 17 14.78 -15.66 -10.66
N PHE A 18 13.73 -15.25 -9.95
CA PHE A 18 13.85 -14.42 -8.75
C PHE A 18 12.98 -14.96 -7.63
N ARG A 19 13.56 -15.10 -6.43
CA ARG A 19 12.84 -15.40 -5.20
C ARG A 19 13.08 -14.27 -4.22
N CYS A 20 12.09 -13.42 -4.06
CA CYS A 20 12.11 -12.31 -3.11
C CYS A 20 10.75 -12.25 -2.43
N GLU A 21 10.74 -12.23 -1.09
CA GLU A 21 9.51 -12.26 -0.30
C GLU A 21 8.68 -10.99 -0.47
N SER A 22 9.32 -9.86 -0.77
CA SER A 22 8.66 -8.58 -0.98
C SER A 22 8.21 -8.33 -2.43
N VAL A 23 8.40 -9.28 -3.36
CA VAL A 23 7.98 -9.14 -4.76
C VAL A 23 6.92 -10.16 -5.12
N TYR A 24 5.75 -9.65 -5.48
CA TYR A 24 4.61 -10.44 -5.94
C TYR A 24 4.39 -10.19 -7.43
N ALA A 25 4.87 -11.12 -8.26
CA ALA A 25 4.53 -11.18 -9.66
C ALA A 25 3.22 -11.95 -9.88
N TYR A 26 2.45 -11.59 -10.91
CA TYR A 26 1.25 -12.33 -11.31
C TYR A 26 1.54 -13.85 -11.37
N PRO A 27 0.70 -14.73 -10.79
CA PRO A 27 -0.62 -14.41 -10.21
C PRO A 27 -0.60 -13.90 -8.77
N LYS A 28 0.51 -13.96 -8.01
CA LYS A 28 0.55 -13.55 -6.59
C LYS A 28 0.06 -12.12 -6.36
N PHE A 29 0.31 -11.24 -7.33
CA PHE A 29 -0.32 -9.93 -7.45
C PHE A 29 -1.37 -9.96 -8.57
N PHE A 30 -2.64 -9.85 -8.20
CA PHE A 30 -3.77 -10.00 -9.11
C PHE A 30 -4.39 -8.66 -9.50
N ASP A 31 -3.75 -7.99 -10.46
CA ASP A 31 -4.27 -6.85 -11.24
C ASP A 31 -4.64 -7.37 -12.64
N ASP A 32 -5.87 -7.89 -12.80
CA ASP A 32 -6.42 -8.19 -14.13
C ASP A 32 -7.35 -7.06 -14.58
N LYS A 33 -6.78 -5.86 -14.75
CA LYS A 33 -7.48 -4.67 -15.29
C LYS A 33 -8.24 -4.95 -16.59
N LYS A 34 -7.75 -5.86 -17.44
CA LYS A 34 -8.45 -6.21 -18.68
C LYS A 34 -9.83 -6.78 -18.41
N LEU A 35 -9.97 -7.65 -17.41
CA LEU A 35 -11.28 -8.18 -17.03
C LEU A 35 -12.17 -7.09 -16.41
N LEU A 36 -11.62 -6.28 -15.51
CA LEU A 36 -12.37 -5.18 -14.87
C LEU A 36 -12.93 -4.20 -15.91
N LEU A 37 -12.14 -3.87 -16.95
CA LEU A 37 -12.49 -2.91 -17.99
C LEU A 37 -13.22 -3.53 -19.20
N SER A 38 -13.42 -4.85 -19.22
CA SER A 38 -14.00 -5.53 -20.40
C SER A 38 -15.48 -5.19 -20.62
N SER A 39 -16.22 -4.90 -19.55
CA SER A 39 -17.62 -4.49 -19.60
C SER A 39 -18.05 -3.90 -18.24
N ARG A 40 -19.26 -3.34 -18.18
CA ARG A 40 -19.88 -2.89 -16.92
C ARG A 40 -19.99 -4.00 -15.86
N THR A 41 -20.03 -5.27 -16.28
CA THR A 41 -20.11 -6.44 -15.41
C THR A 41 -18.80 -7.24 -15.37
N GLY A 42 -17.71 -6.67 -15.88
CA GLY A 42 -16.39 -7.30 -15.91
C GLY A 42 -15.89 -7.75 -14.53
N TYR A 43 -16.26 -7.00 -13.49
CA TYR A 43 -15.97 -7.34 -12.09
C TYR A 43 -16.54 -8.71 -11.66
N ILE A 44 -17.66 -9.16 -12.22
CA ILE A 44 -18.24 -10.48 -11.94
C ILE A 44 -17.27 -11.57 -12.39
N SER A 45 -16.78 -11.46 -13.62
CA SER A 45 -15.81 -12.40 -14.19
C SER A 45 -14.46 -12.34 -13.45
N TYR A 46 -14.05 -11.14 -13.04
CA TYR A 46 -12.85 -10.93 -12.22
C TYR A 46 -12.97 -11.68 -10.87
N LEU A 47 -14.05 -11.45 -10.11
CA LEU A 47 -14.27 -12.08 -8.80
C LEU A 47 -14.37 -13.61 -8.89
N LYS A 48 -15.09 -14.12 -9.90
CA LYS A 48 -15.17 -15.58 -10.14
C LYS A 48 -13.80 -16.18 -10.46
N LYS A 49 -12.97 -15.46 -11.21
CA LYS A 49 -11.61 -15.91 -11.51
C LYS A 49 -10.74 -15.86 -10.25
N LEU A 50 -10.85 -14.80 -9.45
CA LEU A 50 -10.12 -14.65 -8.19
C LEU A 50 -10.39 -15.82 -7.24
N ILE A 51 -11.66 -16.20 -7.05
CA ILE A 51 -12.05 -17.38 -6.26
C ILE A 51 -11.40 -18.66 -6.78
N LYS A 52 -11.32 -18.86 -8.10
CA LYS A 52 -10.72 -20.08 -8.67
C LYS A 52 -9.22 -20.20 -8.37
N ILE A 53 -8.52 -19.09 -8.20
CA ILE A 53 -7.06 -19.06 -8.06
C ILE A 53 -6.57 -18.53 -6.70
N HIS A 54 -7.48 -18.26 -5.76
CA HIS A 54 -7.21 -17.55 -4.51
C HIS A 54 -6.01 -18.10 -3.71
N ASN A 55 -5.81 -19.42 -3.72
CA ASN A 55 -4.69 -20.09 -3.05
C ASN A 55 -3.30 -19.63 -3.53
N TYR A 56 -3.20 -19.05 -4.73
CA TYR A 56 -1.95 -18.53 -5.29
C TYR A 56 -1.78 -17.02 -5.09
N ILE A 57 -2.82 -16.32 -4.64
CA ILE A 57 -2.87 -14.86 -4.58
C ILE A 57 -2.46 -14.40 -3.18
N LYS A 58 -1.69 -13.31 -3.13
CA LYS A 58 -1.28 -12.65 -1.89
C LYS A 58 -1.87 -11.25 -1.80
N VAL A 59 -1.88 -10.54 -2.93
CA VAL A 59 -2.43 -9.21 -3.05
C VAL A 59 -3.31 -9.13 -4.30
N ALA A 60 -4.48 -8.51 -4.22
CA ALA A 60 -5.39 -8.34 -5.35
C ALA A 60 -5.96 -6.92 -5.39
N LEU A 61 -6.26 -6.43 -6.59
CA LEU A 61 -6.97 -5.17 -6.77
C LEU A 61 -8.47 -5.38 -6.51
N TRP A 62 -9.07 -4.58 -5.65
CA TRP A 62 -10.51 -4.59 -5.50
C TRP A 62 -11.17 -3.92 -6.72
N PRO A 63 -12.31 -4.42 -7.23
CA PRO A 63 -13.01 -3.77 -8.34
C PRO A 63 -13.51 -2.37 -8.00
N ASP A 64 -13.31 -1.42 -8.92
CA ASP A 64 -13.71 -0.01 -8.74
C ASP A 64 -15.21 0.12 -8.42
N TYR A 65 -15.52 0.94 -7.41
CA TYR A 65 -16.89 1.31 -7.00
C TYR A 65 -17.80 0.15 -6.60
N ILE A 66 -17.27 -1.05 -6.34
CA ILE A 66 -18.05 -2.21 -5.90
C ILE A 66 -18.02 -2.30 -4.38
N SER A 67 -19.18 -2.27 -3.74
CA SER A 67 -19.27 -2.51 -2.29
C SER A 67 -19.05 -3.98 -1.93
N TYR A 68 -18.65 -4.26 -0.69
CA TYR A 68 -18.53 -5.63 -0.18
C TYR A 68 -19.85 -6.39 -0.36
N ARG A 69 -20.97 -5.78 0.02
CA ARG A 69 -22.31 -6.39 -0.14
C ARG A 69 -22.63 -6.76 -1.58
N ALA A 70 -22.22 -5.96 -2.57
CA ALA A 70 -22.44 -6.27 -3.97
C ALA A 70 -21.59 -7.46 -4.42
N ALA A 71 -20.31 -7.51 -4.02
CA ALA A 71 -19.42 -8.62 -4.32
C ALA A 71 -19.86 -9.94 -3.65
N ALA A 72 -20.33 -9.89 -2.40
CA ALA A 72 -20.79 -11.04 -1.62
C ALA A 72 -22.01 -11.75 -2.24
N LYS A 73 -22.82 -11.05 -3.04
CA LYS A 73 -23.94 -11.65 -3.78
C LYS A 73 -23.48 -12.55 -4.95
N ILE A 74 -22.22 -12.44 -5.35
CA ILE A 74 -21.68 -13.06 -6.56
C ILE A 74 -20.77 -14.24 -6.20
N VAL A 75 -19.97 -14.07 -5.16
CA VAL A 75 -18.97 -15.04 -4.71
C VAL A 75 -18.92 -15.13 -3.19
N ASN A 76 -18.47 -16.27 -2.68
CA ASN A 76 -18.16 -16.42 -1.26
C ASN A 76 -16.84 -15.71 -0.94
N LEU A 77 -16.92 -14.52 -0.34
CA LEU A 77 -15.77 -13.69 -0.01
C LEU A 77 -14.94 -14.25 1.16
N ASP A 78 -15.50 -15.13 2.01
CA ASP A 78 -14.79 -15.73 3.14
C ASP A 78 -13.56 -16.53 2.67
N LEU A 79 -13.60 -17.06 1.45
CA LEU A 79 -12.47 -17.76 0.83
C LEU A 79 -11.27 -16.84 0.54
N LEU A 80 -11.46 -15.52 0.61
CA LEU A 80 -10.47 -14.52 0.22
C LEU A 80 -9.78 -13.83 1.41
N HIS A 81 -10.08 -14.19 2.67
CA HIS A 81 -9.48 -13.53 3.85
C HIS A 81 -7.95 -13.58 3.91
N ASN A 82 -7.32 -14.55 3.26
CA ASN A 82 -5.86 -14.65 3.19
C ASN A 82 -5.22 -13.68 2.17
N ILE A 83 -6.03 -13.00 1.36
CA ILE A 83 -5.62 -12.02 0.37
C ILE A 83 -5.69 -10.63 1.00
N THR A 84 -4.66 -9.82 0.79
CA THR A 84 -4.74 -8.37 1.07
C THR A 84 -5.29 -7.65 -0.16
N PHE A 85 -6.32 -6.85 0.02
CA PHE A 85 -6.90 -6.09 -1.08
C PHE A 85 -6.27 -4.71 -1.21
N ILE A 86 -6.14 -4.21 -2.43
CA ILE A 86 -5.86 -2.80 -2.70
C ILE A 86 -7.16 -2.20 -3.22
N VAL A 87 -7.70 -1.21 -2.52
CA VAL A 87 -8.88 -0.47 -2.96
C VAL A 87 -8.41 0.76 -3.74
N PRO A 88 -8.64 0.83 -5.06
CA PRO A 88 -8.34 2.04 -5.83
C PRO A 88 -9.22 3.18 -5.33
N ILE A 89 -8.61 4.30 -4.95
CA ILE A 89 -9.33 5.50 -4.53
C ILE A 89 -9.36 6.44 -5.74
N HIS A 90 -10.52 6.70 -6.31
CA HIS A 90 -10.70 7.61 -7.44
C HIS A 90 -11.33 8.94 -6.97
N ASP A 91 -12.24 8.86 -6.01
CA ASP A 91 -12.77 9.96 -5.18
C ASP A 91 -12.43 9.62 -3.71
N LEU A 92 -12.19 10.62 -2.87
CA LEU A 92 -11.86 10.40 -1.45
C LEU A 92 -12.96 9.62 -0.68
N LYS A 93 -14.21 9.63 -1.16
CA LYS A 93 -15.29 8.81 -0.61
C LYS A 93 -15.11 7.31 -0.83
N ASP A 94 -14.30 6.90 -1.80
CA ASP A 94 -14.00 5.48 -2.04
C ASP A 94 -13.29 4.83 -0.84
N ASN A 95 -12.76 5.64 0.10
CA ASN A 95 -12.23 5.14 1.38
C ASN A 95 -13.29 4.33 2.16
N GLU A 96 -14.58 4.65 2.03
CA GLU A 96 -15.68 3.90 2.64
C GLU A 96 -15.70 2.43 2.20
N ILE A 97 -15.27 2.12 0.97
CA ILE A 97 -15.15 0.74 0.47
C ILE A 97 -14.05 -0.01 1.23
N GLY A 98 -12.92 0.66 1.48
CA GLY A 98 -11.84 0.11 2.29
C GLY A 98 -12.29 -0.16 3.72
N GLU A 99 -12.96 0.82 4.34
CA GLU A 99 -13.51 0.68 5.70
C GLU A 99 -14.55 -0.45 5.80
N GLU A 100 -15.42 -0.60 4.78
CA GLU A 100 -16.38 -1.70 4.71
C GLU A 100 -15.66 -3.06 4.68
N LEU A 101 -14.60 -3.21 3.88
CA LEU A 101 -13.80 -4.44 3.80
C LEU A 101 -13.06 -4.74 5.10
N GLU A 102 -12.44 -3.74 5.71
CA GLU A 102 -11.76 -3.88 7.00
C GLU A 102 -12.74 -4.28 8.11
N ALA A 103 -13.95 -3.71 8.13
CA ALA A 103 -15.00 -4.09 9.07
C ALA A 103 -15.45 -5.55 8.93
N GLN A 104 -15.24 -6.16 7.76
CA GLN A 104 -15.47 -7.59 7.53
C GLN A 104 -14.23 -8.45 7.84
N GLY A 105 -13.11 -7.87 8.26
CA GLY A 105 -11.88 -8.58 8.61
C GLY A 105 -10.93 -8.84 7.44
N PHE A 106 -11.05 -8.09 6.34
CA PHE A 106 -10.03 -8.09 5.29
C PHE A 106 -8.88 -7.15 5.62
N ARG A 107 -7.68 -7.47 5.14
CA ARG A 107 -6.56 -6.53 5.13
C ARG A 107 -6.65 -5.66 3.89
N VAL A 108 -6.49 -4.36 4.05
CA VAL A 108 -6.65 -3.38 2.96
C VAL A 108 -5.44 -2.48 2.85
N PHE A 109 -5.02 -2.23 1.60
CA PHE A 109 -4.27 -1.04 1.23
C PHE A 109 -5.19 -0.05 0.53
N TYR A 110 -5.04 1.22 0.87
CA TYR A 110 -5.66 2.32 0.15
C TYR A 110 -4.78 2.70 -1.05
N GLY A 111 -5.34 2.61 -2.25
CA GLY A 111 -4.63 2.72 -3.52
C GLY A 111 -4.63 4.15 -4.08
N TYR A 112 -3.47 4.79 -4.10
CA TYR A 112 -3.25 6.08 -4.74
C TYR A 112 -2.89 5.91 -6.22
N ALA A 113 -3.69 6.46 -7.13
CA ALA A 113 -3.38 6.41 -8.56
C ALA A 113 -2.27 7.40 -8.95
N SER A 114 -1.19 6.89 -9.58
CA SER A 114 -0.08 7.72 -10.07
C SER A 114 -0.55 8.81 -11.04
N ASP A 115 -1.32 8.39 -12.05
CA ASP A 115 -1.85 9.24 -13.10
C ASP A 115 -3.09 10.00 -12.61
N LYS A 116 -2.98 11.33 -12.59
CA LYS A 116 -4.03 12.24 -12.13
C LYS A 116 -5.36 12.04 -12.87
N LYS A 117 -5.39 11.54 -14.11
CA LYS A 117 -6.67 11.33 -14.81
C LYS A 117 -7.60 10.30 -14.13
N TYR A 118 -7.06 9.49 -13.23
CA TYR A 118 -7.81 8.48 -12.47
C TYR A 118 -8.19 8.96 -11.06
N ARG A 119 -8.02 10.24 -10.73
CA ARG A 119 -8.42 10.78 -9.43
C ARG A 119 -8.71 12.28 -9.50
N ASP A 120 -9.56 12.78 -8.63
CA ASP A 120 -9.88 14.21 -8.55
C ASP A 120 -9.21 14.94 -7.39
N TYR A 121 -8.49 14.21 -6.53
CA TYR A 121 -7.79 14.72 -5.36
C TYR A 121 -6.25 14.76 -5.56
N SER A 122 -5.54 15.49 -4.71
CA SER A 122 -4.08 15.62 -4.63
C SER A 122 -3.42 14.55 -3.75
N LEU A 123 -2.09 14.41 -3.81
CA LEU A 123 -1.40 13.46 -2.93
C LEU A 123 -1.59 13.83 -1.47
N GLU A 124 -1.53 15.12 -1.16
CA GLU A 124 -1.65 15.67 0.18
C GLU A 124 -3.03 15.37 0.77
N GLU A 125 -4.09 15.55 -0.03
CA GLU A 125 -5.46 15.19 0.36
C GLU A 125 -5.59 13.69 0.61
N PHE A 126 -5.03 12.85 -0.27
CA PHE A 126 -5.02 11.40 -0.07
C PHE A 126 -4.30 10.99 1.22
N LEU A 127 -3.14 11.57 1.50
CA LEU A 127 -2.37 11.27 2.71
C LEU A 127 -3.08 11.72 3.99
N GLY A 128 -3.87 12.79 3.91
CA GLY A 128 -4.71 13.26 5.02
C GLY A 128 -5.92 12.36 5.28
N GLU A 129 -6.52 11.78 4.25
CA GLU A 129 -7.75 10.99 4.36
C GLU A 129 -7.49 9.48 4.55
N ALA A 130 -6.43 8.93 3.97
CA ALA A 130 -6.15 7.49 4.02
C ALA A 130 -5.72 7.05 5.43
N LYS A 131 -6.62 6.37 6.14
CA LYS A 131 -6.44 5.93 7.55
C LYS A 131 -5.54 4.71 7.73
N GLY A 132 -5.22 3.98 6.65
CA GLY A 132 -4.51 2.71 6.72
C GLY A 132 -3.19 2.63 5.95
N GLU A 133 -2.80 1.39 5.66
CA GLU A 133 -1.66 1.12 4.80
C GLU A 133 -1.93 1.63 3.37
N LYS A 134 -0.89 2.15 2.72
CA LYS A 134 -1.00 2.83 1.42
C LYS A 134 -0.29 2.05 0.33
N TRP A 135 -0.93 2.02 -0.84
CA TRP A 135 -0.38 1.43 -2.05
C TRP A 135 -0.29 2.45 -3.18
N TYR A 136 0.88 2.61 -3.78
CA TYR A 136 1.08 3.52 -4.91
C TYR A 136 0.83 2.76 -6.21
N LEU A 137 -0.27 3.08 -6.88
CA LEU A 137 -0.73 2.37 -8.06
C LEU A 137 -0.03 2.84 -9.32
N GLY A 138 0.50 1.90 -10.12
CA GLY A 138 0.99 2.17 -11.47
C GLY A 138 2.27 3.02 -11.54
N VAL A 139 3.26 2.74 -10.69
CA VAL A 139 4.57 3.41 -10.73
C VAL A 139 5.30 3.10 -12.04
N SER A 140 5.63 4.14 -12.80
CA SER A 140 6.25 4.04 -14.12
C SER A 140 7.58 4.79 -14.24
N THR A 141 7.85 5.71 -13.32
CA THR A 141 9.03 6.57 -13.32
C THR A 141 9.78 6.55 -12.00
N LYS A 142 11.07 6.91 -12.04
CA LYS A 142 11.88 7.09 -10.82
C LYS A 142 11.35 8.21 -9.91
N ARG A 143 10.68 9.20 -10.49
CA ARG A 143 10.05 10.30 -9.73
C ARG A 143 8.92 9.77 -8.85
N GLU A 144 8.00 9.00 -9.43
CA GLU A 144 6.89 8.36 -8.70
C GLU A 144 7.42 7.37 -7.65
N LEU A 145 8.46 6.60 -7.97
CA LEU A 145 9.11 5.73 -6.98
C LEU A 145 9.67 6.53 -5.80
N LYS A 146 10.34 7.66 -6.07
CA LYS A 146 10.88 8.54 -5.01
C LYS A 146 9.75 9.14 -4.18
N GLU A 147 8.65 9.52 -4.81
CA GLU A 147 7.46 10.02 -4.13
C GLU A 147 6.87 8.97 -3.19
N ALA A 148 6.64 7.74 -3.68
CA ALA A 148 6.15 6.63 -2.86
C ALA A 148 7.04 6.33 -1.65
N LEU A 149 8.37 6.39 -1.83
CA LEU A 149 9.33 6.17 -0.75
C LEU A 149 9.32 7.32 0.27
N MET A 150 9.28 8.57 -0.22
CA MET A 150 9.30 9.78 0.61
C MET A 150 8.07 9.87 1.52
N PHE A 151 6.90 9.50 0.99
CA PHE A 151 5.64 9.50 1.72
C PHE A 151 5.31 8.17 2.40
N GLY A 152 6.28 7.24 2.44
CA GLY A 152 6.19 6.03 3.26
C GLY A 152 5.09 5.06 2.85
N PHE A 153 4.85 4.88 1.55
CA PHE A 153 3.92 3.86 1.05
C PHE A 153 4.40 2.44 1.42
N GLN A 154 3.46 1.58 1.83
CA GLN A 154 3.76 0.20 2.23
C GLN A 154 3.85 -0.74 1.02
N GLY A 155 3.20 -0.40 -0.09
CA GLY A 155 3.29 -1.16 -1.33
C GLY A 155 3.25 -0.29 -2.58
N ILE A 156 3.73 -0.84 -3.68
CA ILE A 156 3.68 -0.23 -5.02
C ILE A 156 3.39 -1.33 -6.05
N ASP A 157 2.69 -1.01 -7.14
CA ASP A 157 2.81 -1.82 -8.35
C ASP A 157 3.60 -1.07 -9.41
N VAL A 158 4.48 -1.81 -10.07
CA VAL A 158 5.42 -1.23 -11.03
C VAL A 158 5.04 -1.66 -12.44
N THR A 159 5.02 -0.68 -13.33
CA THR A 159 4.87 -0.93 -14.75
C THR A 159 6.20 -1.36 -15.36
N GLY A 160 6.15 -2.02 -16.51
CA GLY A 160 7.36 -2.39 -17.26
C GLY A 160 8.25 -1.19 -17.63
N PHE A 161 7.71 0.04 -17.66
CA PHE A 161 8.48 1.26 -17.97
C PHE A 161 9.49 1.61 -16.87
N LEU A 162 9.17 1.34 -15.60
CA LEU A 162 10.08 1.59 -14.48
C LEU A 162 11.31 0.67 -14.58
N ILE A 163 11.08 -0.59 -14.95
CA ILE A 163 12.13 -1.61 -15.04
C ILE A 163 12.90 -1.50 -16.35
N ALA A 164 12.23 -1.21 -17.46
CA ALA A 164 12.85 -1.09 -18.77
C ALA A 164 12.10 -0.08 -19.64
N SER A 165 12.77 1.05 -19.90
CA SER A 165 12.21 2.18 -20.64
C SER A 165 11.99 1.84 -22.11
N LYS A 166 12.87 1.03 -22.71
CA LYS A 166 12.82 0.62 -24.12
C LYS A 166 12.28 -0.79 -24.30
N ASN A 167 11.63 -1.04 -25.44
CA ASN A 167 11.04 -2.35 -25.75
C ASN A 167 12.08 -3.46 -25.91
N GLU A 168 13.26 -3.18 -26.45
CA GLU A 168 14.33 -4.17 -26.61
C GLU A 168 14.85 -4.64 -25.24
N GLN A 169 14.98 -3.71 -24.29
CA GLN A 169 15.43 -3.99 -22.93
C GLN A 169 14.46 -4.90 -22.17
N ARG A 170 13.16 -4.84 -22.47
CA ARG A 170 12.14 -5.70 -21.87
C ARG A 170 12.24 -7.17 -22.29
N LYS A 171 13.03 -7.46 -23.32
CA LYS A 171 13.30 -8.82 -23.80
C LYS A 171 14.65 -9.35 -23.33
N ASP A 172 15.51 -8.50 -22.75
CA ASP A 172 16.84 -8.89 -22.27
C ASP A 172 16.79 -9.28 -20.77
N PRO A 173 16.93 -10.59 -20.45
CA PRO A 173 16.87 -11.07 -19.08
C PRO A 173 17.94 -10.47 -18.16
N LYS A 174 19.14 -10.14 -18.70
CA LYS A 174 20.24 -9.57 -17.91
C LYS A 174 19.90 -8.15 -17.49
N ILE A 175 19.35 -7.36 -18.41
CA ILE A 175 18.94 -5.97 -18.12
C ILE A 175 17.77 -5.97 -17.11
N LEU A 176 16.76 -6.82 -17.32
CA LEU A 176 15.64 -6.94 -16.40
C LEU A 176 16.10 -7.31 -14.98
N ARG A 177 17.00 -8.29 -14.87
CA ARG A 177 17.57 -8.70 -13.59
C ARG A 177 18.29 -7.56 -12.89
N ARG A 178 19.23 -6.90 -13.57
CA ARG A 178 20.00 -5.79 -13.01
C ARG A 178 19.10 -4.67 -12.52
N ASN A 179 18.13 -4.27 -13.35
CA ASN A 179 17.25 -3.16 -13.01
C ASN A 179 16.29 -3.51 -11.86
N LEU A 180 15.87 -4.78 -11.73
CA LEU A 180 15.11 -5.27 -10.58
C LEU A 180 15.97 -5.29 -9.30
N GLU A 181 17.21 -5.76 -9.38
CA GLU A 181 18.15 -5.73 -8.25
C GLU A 181 18.43 -4.29 -7.78
N ASP A 182 18.58 -3.35 -8.71
CA ASP A 182 18.74 -1.92 -8.41
C ASP A 182 17.49 -1.33 -7.73
N LEU A 183 16.29 -1.70 -8.20
CA LEU A 183 15.03 -1.30 -7.58
C LEU A 183 14.94 -1.82 -6.13
N LEU A 184 15.21 -3.12 -5.93
CA LEU A 184 15.19 -3.74 -4.61
C LEU A 184 16.20 -3.10 -3.66
N ARG A 185 17.41 -2.79 -4.15
CA ARG A 185 18.42 -2.08 -3.37
C ARG A 185 17.95 -0.69 -2.97
N THR A 186 17.26 0.02 -3.87
CA THR A 186 16.72 1.37 -3.59
C THR A 186 15.66 1.31 -2.50
N ILE A 187 14.78 0.32 -2.55
CA ILE A 187 13.70 0.12 -1.57
C ILE A 187 14.23 -0.38 -0.23
N SER A 188 15.31 -1.17 -0.22
CA SER A 188 15.89 -1.74 1.00
C SER A 188 16.77 -0.76 1.78
N LYS A 189 17.17 0.36 1.18
CA LYS A 189 17.94 1.38 1.89
C LYS A 189 17.07 1.99 2.99
N PRO A 190 17.60 2.16 4.22
CA PRO A 190 16.92 2.95 5.24
C PRO A 190 16.63 4.33 4.64
N GLN A 191 15.35 4.61 4.39
CA GLN A 191 14.90 5.93 3.99
C GLN A 191 15.00 6.77 5.26
N GLY A 192 16.17 7.36 5.51
CA GLY A 192 16.35 8.30 6.60
C GLY A 192 15.32 9.40 6.42
N ARG A 193 14.26 9.39 7.25
CA ARG A 193 13.28 10.47 7.30
C ARG A 193 14.06 11.74 7.59
N GLN A 194 14.15 12.64 6.61
CA GLN A 194 14.70 13.96 6.86
C GLN A 194 13.72 14.63 7.82
N LEU A 195 14.10 14.70 9.09
CA LEU A 195 13.31 15.38 10.11
C LEU A 195 13.17 16.84 9.68
N THR A 196 11.94 17.33 9.64
CA THR A 196 11.63 18.74 9.46
C THR A 196 11.80 19.48 10.78
N LEU A 197 11.93 20.81 10.75
CA LEU A 197 11.90 21.63 11.98
C LEU A 197 10.60 21.41 12.78
N PHE A 198 9.50 21.08 12.11
CA PHE A 198 8.23 20.72 12.74
C PHE A 198 8.33 19.43 13.58
N ASP A 199 8.98 18.40 13.06
CA ASP A 199 9.23 17.14 13.80
C ASP A 199 10.07 17.38 15.08
N PHE A 200 10.86 18.44 15.11
CA PHE A 200 11.65 18.84 16.29
C PHE A 200 10.81 19.59 17.34
N LEU A 201 9.87 20.43 16.89
CA LEU A 201 8.97 21.20 17.76
C LEU A 201 7.88 20.33 18.42
N GLU A 202 7.35 19.33 17.73
CA GLU A 202 6.42 18.38 18.35
C GLU A 202 7.09 17.57 19.46
N LYS A 203 8.35 17.14 19.25
CA LYS A 203 9.12 16.41 20.27
C LYS A 203 9.45 17.24 21.49
N SER A 204 9.75 18.54 21.34
CA SER A 204 10.01 19.40 22.50
C SER A 204 8.75 19.65 23.34
N THR A 205 7.58 19.68 22.70
CA THR A 205 6.28 19.82 23.38
C THR A 205 5.97 18.59 24.24
N LEU A 206 6.19 17.38 23.73
CA LEU A 206 6.05 16.13 24.47
C LEU A 206 7.01 16.03 25.67
N ILE A 207 8.27 16.48 25.52
CA ILE A 207 9.24 16.51 26.63
C ILE A 207 8.85 17.57 27.68
N GLY A 208 8.29 18.70 27.26
CA GLY A 208 7.77 19.74 28.16
C GLY A 208 6.55 19.29 28.99
N GLU A 209 5.67 18.47 28.42
CA GLU A 209 4.53 17.89 29.13
C GLU A 209 4.95 16.77 30.08
N PHE A 210 5.89 15.93 29.67
CA PHE A 210 6.43 14.86 30.52
C PHE A 210 7.16 15.40 31.74
N THR A 211 7.94 16.48 31.58
CA THR A 211 8.62 17.14 32.69
C THR A 211 7.64 17.84 33.63
N LYS A 212 6.60 18.50 33.12
CA LYS A 212 5.52 19.05 33.96
C LYS A 212 4.77 17.97 34.75
N GLY A 213 4.53 16.80 34.16
CA GLY A 213 3.94 15.65 34.84
C GLY A 213 4.81 15.13 36.00
N ILE A 214 6.12 15.00 35.79
CA ILE A 214 7.07 14.55 36.83
C ILE A 214 7.18 15.56 37.98
N TYR A 215 7.18 16.87 37.69
CA TYR A 215 7.20 17.90 38.74
C TYR A 215 5.91 17.93 39.57
N SER A 216 4.75 17.63 38.97
CA SER A 216 3.47 17.54 39.70
C SER A 216 3.43 16.32 40.63
N ILE A 217 3.96 15.17 40.19
CA ILE A 217 4.04 13.95 41.00
C ILE A 217 5.00 14.14 42.18
N SER A 218 6.15 14.78 41.96
CA SER A 218 7.15 15.06 42.99
C SER A 218 6.59 15.94 44.12
N ASN A 219 5.80 16.96 43.77
CA ASN A 219 5.18 17.87 44.75
C ASN A 219 4.03 17.22 45.55
N ASN A 220 3.31 16.26 44.95
CA ASN A 220 2.26 15.51 45.68
C ASN A 220 2.86 14.48 46.64
N ILE A 221 4.00 13.87 46.33
CA ILE A 221 4.68 12.92 47.22
C ILE A 221 5.26 13.65 48.45
N GLN A 222 5.78 14.88 48.30
CA GLN A 222 6.21 15.70 49.45
C GLN A 222 5.06 16.13 50.36
N LYS A 223 3.84 16.36 49.82
CA LYS A 223 2.66 16.68 50.63
C LYS A 223 2.12 15.48 51.42
N MET A 224 2.21 14.26 50.90
CA MET A 224 1.72 13.06 51.61
C MET A 224 2.71 12.47 52.62
N GLY A 225 3.98 12.87 52.60
CA GLY A 225 4.98 12.47 53.59
C GLY A 225 4.97 13.28 54.90
N GLY A 226 4.13 14.32 54.99
CA GLY A 226 4.09 15.26 56.13
C GLY A 226 3.07 14.95 57.23
N GLU A 227 2.14 14.00 57.03
CA GLU A 227 1.03 13.73 57.98
C GLU A 227 1.19 12.41 58.75
N SER A 228 2.41 11.99 59.06
CA SER A 228 2.64 10.80 59.91
C SER A 228 3.73 11.02 60.96
N ARG A 229 3.65 12.14 61.68
CA ARG A 229 4.22 12.31 63.02
C ARG A 229 3.41 13.33 63.80
N GLU A 230 2.40 12.85 64.51
CA GLU A 230 2.07 13.16 65.92
C GLU A 230 0.94 12.23 66.39
#